data_AF-A0A962FJI2-F1
#
_entry.id   AF-A0A962FJI2-F1
#
_cell.length_a   1.000
_cell.length_b   1.000
_cell.length_c   1.000
_cell.angle_alpha   90.00
_cell.angle_beta   90.00
_cell.angle_gamma   90.00
#
_symmetry.space_group_name_H-M   'P 1'
#
loop_
_entity.id
_entity.type
_entity.pdbx_description
1 polymer ?
#
loop_
_entity_poly.entity_id
_entity_poly.type
_entity_poly.pdbx_seq_one_letter_code
_entity_poly.pdbx_strand_id
1 'polypeptide(L)' 'MSNLSGKHILLIVSGGIAAYKTLDLIRRLRERNVIVTAVLTKAAKQFVTPLSVASL' A
#
# COMPACT_ATOMS: atom_id res chain seq x y z
N MET A 1 5.65 -15.05 15.65
CA MET A 1 5.15 -14.22 14.53
C MET A 1 6.35 -13.81 13.70
N SER A 2 6.30 -13.95 12.38
CA SER A 2 7.41 -13.57 11.49
C SER A 2 7.67 -12.06 11.56
N ASN A 3 8.91 -11.68 11.86
CA ASN A 3 9.31 -10.28 11.88
C ASN A 3 9.37 -9.73 10.44
N LEU A 4 8.59 -8.68 10.17
CA LEU A 4 8.52 -8.01 8.87
C LEU A 4 9.46 -6.80 8.77
N SER A 5 10.09 -6.39 9.88
CA SER A 5 11.04 -5.27 9.90
C SER A 5 12.17 -5.46 8.87
N GLY A 6 12.47 -4.40 8.12
CA GLY A 6 13.49 -4.39 7.07
C GLY A 6 13.11 -5.13 5.78
N LYS A 7 11.88 -5.69 5.68
CA LYS A 7 11.43 -6.36 4.46
C LYS A 7 10.99 -5.34 3.41
N HIS A 8 11.18 -5.72 2.15
CA HIS A 8 10.68 -5.00 0.99
C HIS A 8 9.43 -5.73 0.48
N ILE A 9 8.30 -5.03 0.40
CA ILE A 9 7.02 -5.59 -0.02
C ILE A 9 6.53 -4.85 -1.27
N LEU A 10 6.22 -5.61 -2.31
CA LEU A 10 5.46 -5.13 -3.46
C LEU A 10 3.96 -5.27 -3.17
N LEU A 11 3.25 -4.15 -3.09
CA LEU A 11 1.80 -4.11 -2.87
C LEU A 11 1.08 -3.77 -4.18
N ILE A 12 0.39 -4.74 -4.76
CA ILE A 12 -0.40 -4.54 -5.97
C ILE A 12 -1.87 -4.34 -5.57
N VAL A 13 -2.46 -3.20 -5.95
CA VAL A 13 -3.83 -2.84 -5.58
C VAL A 13 -4.76 -3.00 -6.78
N SER A 14 -5.77 -3.87 -6.62
CA SER A 14 -6.86 -4.07 -7.57
C SER A 14 -8.07 -3.14 -7.29
N GLY A 15 -9.06 -3.10 -8.17
CA GLY A 15 -10.22 -2.21 -8.09
C GLY A 15 -11.39 -2.71 -7.24
N GLY A 16 -11.11 -3.30 -6.08
CA GLY A 16 -12.17 -3.66 -5.12
C GLY A 16 -12.49 -2.50 -4.17
N ILE A 17 -13.65 -2.54 -3.50
CA ILE A 17 -14.03 -1.53 -2.50
C ILE A 17 -12.98 -1.39 -1.38
N ALA A 18 -12.23 -2.45 -1.07
CA ALA A 18 -11.17 -2.43 -0.07
C ALA A 18 -9.96 -1.55 -0.47
N ALA A 19 -9.86 -1.10 -1.72
CA ALA A 19 -8.72 -0.32 -2.22
C ALA A 19 -8.49 0.98 -1.42
N TYR A 20 -9.53 1.65 -0.91
CA TYR A 20 -9.34 2.88 -0.12
C TYR A 20 -8.55 2.62 1.18
N LYS A 21 -8.61 1.40 1.73
CA LYS A 21 -7.89 1.04 2.97
C LYS A 21 -6.41 0.76 2.74
N THR A 22 -5.94 0.69 1.49
CA THR A 22 -4.52 0.41 1.24
C THR A 22 -3.61 1.51 1.77
N LEU A 23 -4.09 2.75 1.87
CA LEU A 23 -3.35 3.85 2.49
C LEU A 23 -3.06 3.58 3.97
N ASP A 24 -4.06 3.10 4.72
CA ASP A 24 -3.87 2.71 6.13
C ASP A 24 -2.94 1.49 6.27
N LEU A 25 -3.05 0.53 5.35
CA LEU A 25 -2.14 -0.62 5.30
C LEU A 25 -0.68 -0.18 5.07
N ILE A 26 -0.42 0.68 4.09
CA ILE A 26 0.92 1.19 3.79
C ILE A 26 1.49 1.90 5.00
N ARG A 27 0.72 2.79 5.64
CA ARG A 27 1.14 3.52 6.85
C ARG A 27 1.56 2.55 7.96
N ARG A 28 0.72 1.57 8.30
CA ARG A 28 1.02 0.57 9.34
C ARG A 28 2.22 -0.30 9.02
N LEU A 29 2.46 -0.61 7.74
CA LEU A 29 3.64 -1.36 7.33
C LEU A 29 4.91 -0.52 7.52
N ARG A 30 4.89 0.76 7.11
CA ARG A 30 6.04 1.65 7.31
C ARG A 30 6.35 1.90 8.79
N GLU A 31 5.33 2.05 9.64
CA GLU A 31 5.47 2.13 11.11
C GLU A 31 6.19 0.90 11.70
N ARG A 32 6.15 -0.24 11.01
CA ARG A 32 6.85 -1.49 11.39
C ARG A 32 8.20 -1.64 10.69
N ASN A 33 8.79 -0.56 10.20
CA ASN A 33 10.05 -0.53 9.43
C ASN A 33 10.01 -1.40 8.16
N VAL A 34 8.85 -1.50 7.49
CA VAL A 34 8.72 -2.18 6.20
C VAL A 34 8.85 -1.17 5.07
N ILE A 35 9.59 -1.54 4.02
CA ILE A 35 9.68 -0.77 2.79
C ILE A 35 8.60 -1.27 1.84
N VAL A 36 7.70 -0.37 1.42
CA VAL A 36 6.57 -0.73 0.57
C VAL A 36 6.70 -0.04 -0.78
N THR A 37 6.63 -0.82 -1.86
CA THR A 37 6.48 -0.32 -3.22
C THR A 37 5.08 -0.67 -3.69
N ALA A 38 4.26 0.31 -4.02
CA ALA A 38 2.86 0.09 -4.38
C ALA A 38 2.62 0.30 -5.88
N VAL A 39 1.81 -0.57 -6.48
CA VAL A 39 1.37 -0.50 -7.88
C VAL A 39 -0.15 -0.46 -7.93
N LEU A 40 -0.70 0.54 -8.62
CA LEU A 40 -2.15 0.71 -8.76
C LEU A 40 -2.63 0.27 -10.14
N THR A 41 -3.60 -0.64 -10.18
CA THR A 41 -4.36 -0.94 -11.40
C THR A 41 -5.20 0.26 -11.84
N LYS A 42 -5.65 0.28 -13.10
CA LYS A 42 -6.57 1.31 -13.61
C LYS A 42 -7.85 1.43 -12.77
N ALA A 43 -8.39 0.30 -12.32
CA ALA A 43 -9.59 0.27 -11.47
C ALA A 43 -9.31 0.75 -10.04
N ALA A 44 -8.16 0.41 -9.44
CA ALA A 44 -7.78 0.93 -8.12
C ALA A 44 -7.64 2.46 -8.10
N LYS A 45 -7.23 3.07 -9.22
CA LYS A 45 -7.13 4.53 -9.37
C LYS A 45 -8.48 5.27 -9.23
N GLN A 46 -9.61 4.55 -9.27
CA GLN A 46 -10.93 5.12 -8.98
C GLN A 46 -11.19 5.32 -7.48
N PHE A 47 -10.41 4.65 -6.62
CA PHE A 47 -10.56 4.68 -5.16
C PHE A 47 -9.40 5.41 -4.46
N VAL A 48 -8.19 5.30 -5.00
CA VAL A 48 -6.96 5.88 -4.43
C VAL A 48 -6.08 6.47 -5.53
N THR A 49 -5.44 7.61 -5.27
CA THR A 49 -4.58 8.26 -6.27
C THR A 49 -3.11 7.82 -6.13
N PRO A 50 -2.32 7.84 -7.22
CA PRO A 50 -0.87 7.62 -7.12
C PRO A 50 -0.18 8.60 -6.16
N LEU A 51 -0.65 9.85 -6.09
CA LEU A 51 -0.08 10.86 -5.20
C LEU A 51 -0.32 10.52 -3.73
N SER A 52 -1.53 10.06 -3.38
CA SER A 52 -1.87 9.62 -2.01
C SER A 52 -1.01 8.44 -1.55
N VAL A 53 -0.61 7.58 -2.48
CA VAL A 53 0.27 6.45 -2.21
C VAL A 53 1.73 6.90 -2.07
N ALA A 54 2.18 7.83 -2.90
CA ALA A 54 3.55 8.35 -2.88
C ALA A 54 3.86 9.25 -1.67
N SER A 55 2.84 9.87 -1.07
CA SER A 55 2.99 10.68 0.15
C SER A 55 3.19 9.86 1.42
N LEU A 56 2.97 8.54 1.35
CA LEU A 56 3.02 7.63 2.50
C LEU A 56 4.35 6.95 2.64
#